data_AF-A0A2S8Z5L4-F1
#
_entry.id   AF-A0A2S8Z5L4-F1
#
_cell.length_a   1.000
_cell.length_b   1.000
_cell.length_c   1.000
_cell.angle_alpha   90.00
_cell.angle_beta   90.00
_cell.angle_gamma   90.00
#
_symmetry.space_group_name_H-M   'P 1'
#
loop_
_entity.id
_entity.type
_entity.pdbx_description
1 polymer ?
#
loop_
_entity_poly.entity_id
_entity_poly.type
_entity_poly.pdbx_seq_one_letter_code
_entity_poly.pdbx_strand_id
1 'polypeptide(L)'
;MASGGKRRRRTAIIIIVSAAVLLVGGGAAAFVLLNRDAAASAPAETETPRAEETPPPKPLTPAEQLLADADNPLACAVSFSGEGVPADPQLQWQNGLYVALPIPAAEGKVFAGWYPTAADAAALTVETRVNGADPVVCADQQIELFAAWKTPEQNAAEGVRVPILMYHQFTANPDGEKGWLRGNYAYIGDFDAQMNHIATTGFYLPTWDELSAFIDGRLSLPARSVIITDDDADQTWFDLAVPVVDNYKLLTTSFMITAYRTDPPPSIYVLRRSHTHDMHQSGENGEGRMVNWTADEIAADLNTSGDTLGAREVMAYPFGHYNDTAKQGVAQAGFEMARTIEPGYVEIGTDKLALPVVRIDYGMGLDALVSRIG
;
A
#
# COMPACT_ATOMS: atom_id res chain seq x y z
N MET A 1 70.26 -2.66 -22.76
CA MET A 1 70.58 -3.87 -21.96
C MET A 1 69.30 -4.70 -21.97
N ALA A 2 69.19 -5.72 -22.82
CA ALA A 2 69.56 -7.12 -22.52
C ALA A 2 68.62 -7.72 -21.46
N SER A 3 68.06 -8.92 -21.57
CA SER A 3 68.23 -10.00 -22.54
C SER A 3 67.34 -11.19 -22.12
N GLY A 4 66.83 -11.93 -23.11
CA GLY A 4 66.74 -13.41 -23.12
C GLY A 4 65.60 -14.06 -22.34
N GLY A 5 64.82 -15.01 -22.89
CA GLY A 5 65.18 -16.05 -23.86
C GLY A 5 65.16 -17.40 -23.12
N LYS A 6 64.42 -18.43 -23.52
CA LYS A 6 64.79 -19.41 -24.58
C LYS A 6 63.72 -20.53 -24.60
N ARG A 7 63.24 -20.94 -25.80
CA ARG A 7 63.50 -22.22 -26.53
C ARG A 7 62.75 -23.46 -25.97
N ARG A 8 62.31 -24.47 -26.74
CA ARG A 8 62.37 -24.85 -28.18
C ARG A 8 61.55 -26.15 -28.38
N ARG A 9 60.93 -26.27 -29.58
CA ARG A 9 60.87 -27.43 -30.54
C ARG A 9 60.35 -28.81 -30.04
N ARG A 10 59.61 -29.62 -30.82
CA ARG A 10 59.87 -30.22 -32.17
C ARG A 10 58.54 -30.78 -32.75
N THR A 11 58.17 -30.57 -34.04
CA THR A 11 58.38 -31.42 -35.28
C THR A 11 57.49 -32.69 -35.29
N ALA A 12 56.78 -33.19 -36.32
CA ALA A 12 56.83 -33.20 -37.81
C ALA A 12 55.40 -33.54 -38.38
N ILE A 13 54.88 -33.02 -39.51
CA ILE A 13 55.02 -33.33 -40.97
C ILE A 13 54.53 -34.73 -41.43
N ILE A 14 53.62 -34.75 -42.43
CA ILE A 14 53.53 -35.54 -43.73
C ILE A 14 52.04 -35.48 -44.19
N ILE A 15 51.60 -34.82 -45.26
CA ILE A 15 51.79 -34.88 -46.74
C ILE A 15 50.88 -35.88 -47.49
N ILE A 16 49.87 -35.31 -48.20
CA ILE A 16 49.40 -35.46 -49.61
C ILE A 16 49.02 -36.86 -50.16
N VAL A 17 47.86 -36.98 -50.85
CA VAL A 17 47.69 -37.24 -52.32
C VAL A 17 46.22 -37.55 -52.68
N SER A 18 45.78 -36.88 -53.74
CA SER A 18 44.51 -36.92 -54.47
C SER A 18 44.32 -38.16 -55.37
N ALA A 19 43.07 -38.50 -55.74
CA ALA A 19 42.78 -39.08 -57.05
C ALA A 19 41.29 -38.91 -57.44
N ALA A 20 41.08 -38.41 -58.65
CA ALA A 20 39.80 -38.37 -59.36
C ALA A 20 39.82 -39.42 -60.50
N VAL A 21 38.62 -39.77 -61.01
CA VAL A 21 38.26 -39.96 -62.44
C VAL A 21 37.24 -41.12 -62.65
N LEU A 22 36.05 -40.70 -63.12
CA LEU A 22 35.11 -41.25 -64.12
C LEU A 22 34.93 -42.76 -64.33
N LEU A 23 33.68 -43.20 -64.56
CA LEU A 23 33.28 -43.91 -65.80
C LEU A 23 31.75 -44.03 -65.94
N VAL A 24 31.31 -43.92 -67.20
CA VAL A 24 29.94 -44.00 -67.75
C VAL A 24 29.71 -45.40 -68.33
N GLY A 25 28.47 -45.91 -68.31
CA GLY A 25 28.00 -46.84 -69.36
C GLY A 25 27.08 -48.00 -68.94
N GLY A 26 25.80 -47.91 -69.32
CA GLY A 26 25.02 -48.91 -70.08
C GLY A 26 24.85 -50.35 -69.57
N GLY A 27 23.60 -50.76 -69.32
CA GLY A 27 23.17 -52.16 -69.27
C GLY A 27 21.67 -52.28 -69.54
N ALA A 28 21.31 -52.83 -70.69
CA ALA A 28 19.96 -52.99 -71.19
C ALA A 28 19.34 -54.35 -70.81
N ALA A 29 18.00 -54.36 -70.84
CA ALA A 29 17.11 -55.47 -71.20
C ALA A 29 16.64 -56.51 -70.15
N ALA A 30 15.30 -56.68 -70.19
CA ALA A 30 14.49 -57.87 -69.92
C ALA A 30 14.11 -58.19 -68.46
N PHE A 31 12.86 -57.88 -68.09
CA PHE A 31 11.78 -58.87 -68.25
C PHE A 31 10.39 -58.21 -68.18
N VAL A 32 9.63 -58.47 -69.23
CA VAL A 32 8.21 -58.13 -69.44
C VAL A 32 7.35 -59.12 -68.66
N LEU A 33 6.33 -58.64 -67.94
CA LEU A 33 5.06 -59.28 -67.50
C LEU A 33 4.64 -58.54 -66.21
N LEU A 34 3.60 -57.72 -66.11
CA LEU A 34 2.34 -57.61 -66.83
C LEU A 34 1.88 -56.14 -66.70
N ASN A 35 1.64 -55.48 -67.83
CA ASN A 35 0.82 -54.27 -67.88
C ASN A 35 -0.31 -54.59 -68.84
N ARG A 36 -1.53 -54.77 -68.32
CA ARG A 36 -2.74 -54.72 -69.14
C ARG A 36 -3.90 -54.24 -68.29
N ASP A 37 -4.38 -53.08 -68.70
CA ASP A 37 -5.63 -52.37 -68.35
C ASP A 37 -5.31 -51.06 -67.61
N ALA A 38 -5.14 -49.93 -68.30
CA ALA A 38 -6.11 -49.15 -69.08
C ALA A 38 -6.47 -47.87 -68.32
N ALA A 39 -6.69 -46.81 -69.10
CA ALA A 39 -7.26 -45.51 -68.75
C ALA A 39 -6.29 -44.44 -68.21
N ALA A 40 -6.27 -43.34 -68.96
CA ALA A 40 -5.64 -42.08 -68.64
C ALA A 40 -6.36 -41.36 -67.49
N SER A 41 -5.59 -40.71 -66.61
CA SER A 41 -6.06 -39.64 -65.72
C SER A 41 -4.91 -38.67 -65.39
N ALA A 42 -5.29 -37.42 -65.15
CA ALA A 42 -4.55 -36.15 -65.16
C ALA A 42 -3.27 -36.06 -64.27
N PRO A 43 -2.38 -35.06 -64.49
CA PRO A 43 -1.18 -34.89 -63.66
C PRO A 43 -1.54 -34.51 -62.22
N ALA A 44 -0.84 -35.11 -61.26
CA ALA A 44 -1.02 -34.87 -59.84
C ALA A 44 -0.70 -33.41 -59.47
N GLU A 45 -1.68 -32.72 -58.88
CA GLU A 45 -1.48 -31.43 -58.22
C GLU A 45 -0.55 -31.64 -57.02
N THR A 46 0.49 -30.83 -56.94
CA THR A 46 1.37 -30.76 -55.78
C THR A 46 0.63 -29.92 -54.73
N GLU A 47 0.05 -30.56 -53.71
CA GLU A 47 -0.55 -29.85 -52.58
C GLU A 47 0.53 -28.98 -51.92
N THR A 48 0.34 -27.67 -52.00
CA THR A 48 1.14 -26.69 -51.28
C THR A 48 0.71 -26.76 -49.81
N PRO A 49 1.62 -26.77 -48.81
CA PRO A 49 1.23 -26.79 -47.41
C PRO A 49 0.36 -25.55 -47.15
N ARG A 50 -0.91 -25.79 -46.79
CA ARG A 50 -1.81 -24.73 -46.34
C ARG A 50 -1.16 -24.11 -45.11
N ALA A 51 -0.77 -22.84 -45.19
CA ALA A 51 -0.34 -22.09 -44.02
C ALA A 51 -1.44 -22.23 -42.95
N GLU A 52 -1.10 -22.82 -41.81
CA GLU A 52 -1.95 -22.74 -40.62
C GLU A 52 -2.13 -21.25 -40.33
N GLU A 53 -3.36 -20.76 -40.52
CA GLU A 53 -3.75 -19.44 -40.06
C GLU A 53 -3.49 -19.42 -38.55
N THR A 54 -2.51 -18.61 -38.13
CA THR A 54 -2.27 -18.39 -36.71
C THR A 54 -3.58 -17.84 -36.12
N PRO A 55 -4.16 -18.48 -35.09
CA PRO A 55 -5.39 -17.98 -34.50
C PRO A 55 -5.18 -16.52 -34.08
N PRO A 56 -6.20 -15.65 -34.24
CA PRO A 56 -6.07 -14.25 -33.84
C PRO A 56 -5.61 -14.19 -32.38
N PRO A 57 -4.72 -13.24 -32.03
CA PRO A 57 -4.21 -13.13 -30.67
C PRO A 57 -5.40 -13.02 -29.72
N LYS A 58 -5.38 -13.86 -28.67
CA LYS A 58 -6.43 -13.87 -27.66
C LYS A 58 -6.52 -12.45 -27.07
N PRO A 59 -7.73 -11.87 -26.92
CA PRO A 59 -7.88 -10.60 -26.24
C PRO A 59 -7.26 -10.66 -24.85
N LEU A 60 -6.55 -9.60 -24.46
CA LEU A 60 -5.98 -9.46 -23.13
C LEU A 60 -7.11 -9.49 -22.08
N THR A 61 -6.85 -10.12 -20.95
CA THR A 61 -7.66 -9.97 -19.74
C THR A 61 -7.59 -8.51 -19.25
N PRO A 62 -8.55 -8.04 -18.42
CA PRO A 62 -8.47 -6.69 -17.85
C PRO A 62 -7.15 -6.40 -17.12
N ALA A 63 -6.58 -7.38 -16.41
CA ALA A 63 -5.30 -7.24 -15.72
C ALA A 63 -4.14 -7.12 -16.70
N GLU A 64 -4.09 -7.96 -17.74
CA GLU A 64 -3.07 -7.87 -18.78
C GLU A 64 -3.16 -6.55 -19.56
N GLN A 65 -4.37 -6.07 -19.84
CA GLN A 65 -4.59 -4.77 -20.48
C GLN A 65 -4.09 -3.63 -19.58
N LEU A 66 -4.43 -3.67 -18.28
CA LEU A 66 -4.00 -2.67 -17.30
C LEU A 66 -2.46 -2.59 -17.20
N LEU A 67 -1.77 -3.74 -17.24
CA LEU A 67 -0.31 -3.81 -17.24
C LEU A 67 0.29 -3.31 -18.56
N ALA A 68 -0.31 -3.68 -19.70
CA ALA A 68 0.13 -3.20 -21.00
C ALA A 68 -0.01 -1.67 -21.13
N ASP A 69 -1.08 -1.09 -20.59
CA ASP A 69 -1.31 0.35 -20.57
C ASP A 69 -0.32 1.08 -19.64
N ALA A 70 0.08 0.45 -18.52
CA ALA A 70 1.05 1.00 -17.59
C ALA A 70 2.50 0.97 -18.13
N ASP A 71 2.85 0.00 -18.97
CA ASP A 71 4.16 -0.20 -19.61
C ASP A 71 5.35 -0.02 -18.64
N ASN A 72 5.25 -0.63 -17.46
CA ASN A 72 6.24 -0.46 -16.40
C ASN A 72 6.47 -1.79 -15.66
N PRO A 73 7.72 -2.24 -15.47
CA PRO A 73 8.02 -3.49 -14.77
C PRO A 73 7.68 -3.49 -13.26
N LEU A 74 7.43 -2.33 -12.67
CA LEU A 74 6.98 -2.19 -11.28
C LEU A 74 5.45 -2.13 -11.17
N ALA A 75 4.72 -2.10 -12.28
CA ALA A 75 3.25 -2.15 -12.26
C ALA A 75 2.77 -3.49 -11.68
N CYS A 76 1.69 -3.43 -10.93
CA CYS A 76 1.08 -4.56 -10.26
C CYS A 76 -0.43 -4.52 -10.46
N ALA A 77 -1.00 -5.46 -11.21
CA ALA A 77 -2.44 -5.57 -11.37
C ALA A 77 -3.01 -6.40 -10.22
N VAL A 78 -3.80 -5.75 -9.36
CA VAL A 78 -4.47 -6.37 -8.22
C VAL A 78 -5.90 -6.66 -8.59
N SER A 79 -6.24 -7.94 -8.69
CA SER A 79 -7.59 -8.43 -8.95
C SER A 79 -8.28 -8.80 -7.64
N PHE A 80 -9.61 -8.77 -7.63
CA PHE A 80 -10.41 -9.02 -6.43
C PHE A 80 -11.36 -10.19 -6.63
N SER A 81 -11.47 -11.03 -5.62
CA SER A 81 -12.30 -12.24 -5.63
C SER A 81 -13.23 -12.26 -4.43
N GLY A 82 -14.51 -12.54 -4.67
CA GLY A 82 -15.55 -12.61 -3.64
C GLY A 82 -16.87 -11.97 -4.06
N GLU A 83 -17.85 -12.00 -3.17
CA GLU A 83 -19.14 -11.37 -3.39
C GLU A 83 -19.04 -9.84 -3.26
N GLY A 84 -19.69 -9.07 -4.13
CA GLY A 84 -19.75 -7.60 -4.02
C GLY A 84 -18.43 -6.86 -4.30
N VAL A 85 -17.38 -7.58 -4.74
CA VAL A 85 -16.07 -6.99 -5.07
C VAL A 85 -16.07 -6.33 -6.46
N PRO A 86 -15.18 -5.36 -6.73
CA PRO A 86 -15.04 -4.78 -8.06
C PRO A 86 -14.67 -5.82 -9.13
N ALA A 87 -15.22 -5.68 -10.33
CA ALA A 87 -14.90 -6.54 -11.47
C ALA A 87 -13.55 -6.18 -12.12
N ASP A 88 -13.19 -4.90 -12.10
CA ASP A 88 -11.97 -4.40 -12.72
C ASP A 88 -10.80 -4.45 -11.73
N PRO A 89 -9.59 -4.87 -12.18
CA PRO A 89 -8.40 -4.84 -11.35
C PRO A 89 -7.93 -3.40 -11.09
N GLN A 90 -7.19 -3.22 -10.00
CA GLN A 90 -6.55 -1.96 -9.65
C GLN A 90 -5.05 -1.99 -9.92
N LEU A 91 -4.51 -0.88 -10.39
CA LEU A 91 -3.08 -0.71 -10.58
C LEU A 91 -2.44 -0.29 -9.25
N GLN A 92 -1.48 -1.09 -8.80
CA GLN A 92 -0.61 -0.81 -7.67
C GLN A 92 0.85 -0.87 -8.14
N TRP A 93 1.79 -0.56 -7.24
CA TRP A 93 3.20 -0.42 -7.60
C TRP A 93 4.10 -1.21 -6.64
N GLN A 94 4.91 -2.10 -7.19
CA GLN A 94 5.94 -2.83 -6.47
C GLN A 94 6.81 -1.86 -5.65
N ASN A 95 7.16 -2.24 -4.41
CA ASN A 95 7.93 -1.43 -3.45
C ASN A 95 7.21 -0.17 -2.91
N GLY A 96 5.96 0.08 -3.30
CA GLY A 96 5.06 1.01 -2.62
C GLY A 96 4.18 0.30 -1.60
N LEU A 97 3.38 1.07 -0.85
CA LEU A 97 2.27 0.53 -0.07
C LEU A 97 1.01 0.43 -0.93
N TYR A 98 0.07 -0.43 -0.56
CA TYR A 98 -1.24 -0.42 -1.20
C TYR A 98 -1.94 0.93 -1.00
N VAL A 99 -2.51 1.48 -2.08
CA VAL A 99 -3.25 2.75 -2.02
C VAL A 99 -4.70 2.52 -2.41
N ALA A 100 -5.62 3.02 -1.58
CA ALA A 100 -7.07 3.03 -1.86
C ALA A 100 -7.66 1.66 -2.26
N LEU A 101 -7.28 0.59 -1.54
CA LEU A 101 -7.93 -0.70 -1.71
C LEU A 101 -9.44 -0.57 -1.48
N PRO A 102 -10.27 -1.22 -2.30
CA PRO A 102 -11.71 -1.06 -2.24
C PRO A 102 -12.26 -1.65 -0.94
N ILE A 103 -13.27 -0.99 -0.38
CA ILE A 103 -14.07 -1.50 0.74
C ILE A 103 -15.44 -1.88 0.14
N PRO A 104 -15.62 -3.14 -0.32
CA PRO A 104 -16.84 -3.56 -0.98
C PRO A 104 -18.01 -3.63 -0.01
N ALA A 105 -19.22 -3.60 -0.55
CA ALA A 105 -20.45 -3.79 0.21
C ALA A 105 -21.21 -5.01 -0.32
N ALA A 106 -21.76 -5.80 0.59
CA ALA A 106 -22.64 -6.91 0.28
C ALA A 106 -23.82 -6.89 1.28
N GLU A 107 -25.02 -7.21 0.79
CA GLU A 107 -26.24 -7.12 1.60
C GLU A 107 -26.15 -8.05 2.82
N GLY A 108 -26.42 -7.50 4.01
CA GLY A 108 -26.37 -8.25 5.26
C GLY A 108 -24.97 -8.67 5.71
N LYS A 109 -23.91 -8.09 5.14
CA LYS A 109 -22.52 -8.41 5.49
C LYS A 109 -21.70 -7.17 5.85
N VAL A 110 -20.67 -7.41 6.64
CA VAL A 110 -19.61 -6.46 7.00
C VAL A 110 -18.31 -6.95 6.38
N PHE A 111 -17.62 -6.06 5.66
CA PHE A 111 -16.35 -6.42 5.03
C PHE A 111 -15.29 -6.70 6.10
N ALA A 112 -14.56 -7.81 5.97
CA ALA A 112 -13.60 -8.28 6.98
C ALA A 112 -12.15 -8.29 6.50
N GLY A 113 -11.88 -7.59 5.40
CA GLY A 113 -10.54 -7.37 4.87
C GLY A 113 -10.24 -8.19 3.62
N TRP A 114 -9.07 -7.88 3.05
CA TRP A 114 -8.48 -8.58 1.92
C TRP A 114 -7.43 -9.58 2.40
N TYR A 115 -7.35 -10.71 1.71
CA TYR A 115 -6.42 -11.79 2.04
C TYR A 115 -5.77 -12.34 0.78
N PRO A 116 -4.53 -12.84 0.84
CA PRO A 116 -3.81 -13.37 -0.32
C PRO A 116 -4.35 -14.72 -0.81
N THR A 117 -5.13 -15.43 0.03
CA THR A 117 -5.74 -16.71 -0.33
C THR A 117 -7.19 -16.81 0.13
N ALA A 118 -7.99 -17.60 -0.58
CA ALA A 118 -9.36 -17.92 -0.18
C ALA A 118 -9.43 -18.65 1.17
N ALA A 119 -8.39 -19.42 1.52
CA ALA A 119 -8.33 -20.14 2.81
C ALA A 119 -8.15 -19.15 3.97
N ASP A 120 -7.25 -18.18 3.82
CA ASP A 120 -7.05 -17.14 4.83
C ASP A 120 -8.26 -16.22 4.97
N ALA A 121 -8.91 -15.88 3.85
CA ALA A 121 -10.18 -15.12 3.87
C ALA A 121 -11.27 -15.88 4.64
N ALA A 122 -11.42 -17.19 4.39
CA ALA A 122 -12.41 -18.01 5.09
C ALA A 122 -12.09 -18.18 6.58
N ALA A 123 -10.80 -18.22 6.95
CA ALA A 123 -10.33 -18.35 8.32
C ALA A 123 -10.24 -17.02 9.08
N LEU A 124 -10.34 -15.88 8.39
CA LEU A 124 -10.10 -14.54 8.93
C LEU A 124 -8.70 -14.42 9.59
N THR A 125 -7.68 -14.97 8.93
CA THR A 125 -6.29 -15.03 9.44
C THR A 125 -5.66 -13.63 9.52
N VAL A 126 -5.71 -13.00 10.69
CA VAL A 126 -5.28 -11.60 10.93
C VAL A 126 -3.86 -11.33 10.43
N GLU A 127 -2.94 -12.29 10.61
CA GLU A 127 -1.52 -12.16 10.26
C GLU A 127 -1.27 -12.05 8.75
N THR A 128 -2.25 -12.40 7.93
CA THR A 128 -2.17 -12.36 6.46
C THR A 128 -3.13 -11.33 5.85
N ARG A 129 -3.88 -10.61 6.69
CA ARG A 129 -4.79 -9.57 6.22
C ARG A 129 -3.98 -8.45 5.57
N VAL A 130 -4.41 -8.03 4.38
CA VAL A 130 -3.72 -7.03 3.55
C VAL A 130 -4.45 -5.69 3.60
N ASN A 131 -3.71 -4.60 3.79
CA ASN A 131 -4.22 -3.24 3.68
C ASN A 131 -3.17 -2.21 3.22
N GLY A 132 -3.49 -0.92 3.35
CA GLY A 132 -2.62 0.18 2.96
C GLY A 132 -1.38 0.41 3.85
N ALA A 133 -1.18 -0.37 4.90
CA ALA A 133 0.07 -0.40 5.65
C ALA A 133 1.08 -1.42 5.06
N ASP A 134 0.61 -2.32 4.19
CA ASP A 134 1.43 -3.40 3.65
C ASP A 134 2.13 -3.00 2.34
N PRO A 135 3.38 -3.42 2.14
CA PRO A 135 4.05 -3.25 0.87
C PRO A 135 3.44 -4.15 -0.21
N VAL A 136 3.32 -3.61 -1.42
CA VAL A 136 2.89 -4.35 -2.60
C VAL A 136 4.01 -5.27 -3.07
N VAL A 137 3.72 -6.57 -3.12
CA VAL A 137 4.63 -7.60 -3.62
C VAL A 137 3.87 -8.47 -4.61
N CYS A 138 4.07 -8.26 -5.92
CA CYS A 138 3.53 -9.14 -6.96
C CYS A 138 4.56 -10.15 -7.43
N ALA A 139 4.06 -11.33 -7.80
CA ALA A 139 4.73 -12.22 -8.74
C ALA A 139 4.15 -11.96 -10.14
N ASP A 140 5.01 -11.90 -11.15
CA ASP A 140 4.59 -11.71 -12.56
C ASP A 140 3.64 -10.51 -12.78
N GLN A 141 3.85 -9.44 -11.98
CA GLN A 141 3.06 -8.20 -12.00
C GLN A 141 1.57 -8.37 -11.67
N GLN A 142 1.16 -9.47 -11.05
CA GLN A 142 -0.23 -9.72 -10.69
C GLN A 142 -0.39 -10.20 -9.24
N ILE A 143 -1.50 -9.83 -8.62
CA ILE A 143 -1.95 -10.29 -7.29
C ILE A 143 -3.46 -10.51 -7.37
N GLU A 144 -3.95 -11.52 -6.67
CA GLU A 144 -5.38 -11.70 -6.42
C GLU A 144 -5.63 -11.58 -4.91
N LEU A 145 -6.60 -10.75 -4.54
CA LEU A 145 -7.03 -10.56 -3.16
C LEU A 145 -8.45 -11.09 -2.97
N PHE A 146 -8.65 -11.86 -1.89
CA PHE A 146 -9.90 -12.51 -1.56
C PHE A 146 -10.61 -11.75 -0.44
N ALA A 147 -11.88 -11.39 -0.68
CA ALA A 147 -12.70 -10.69 0.31
C ALA A 147 -13.17 -11.67 1.40
N ALA A 148 -13.01 -11.28 2.65
CA ALA A 148 -13.68 -11.93 3.77
C ALA A 148 -14.87 -11.11 4.28
N TRP A 149 -15.79 -11.79 4.95
CA TRP A 149 -17.06 -11.20 5.41
C TRP A 149 -17.41 -11.70 6.81
N LYS A 150 -18.05 -10.83 7.60
CA LYS A 150 -18.72 -11.15 8.86
C LYS A 150 -20.18 -10.72 8.80
N THR A 151 -21.02 -11.19 9.72
CA THR A 151 -22.34 -10.59 9.94
C THR A 151 -22.23 -9.31 10.79
N PRO A 152 -23.20 -8.37 10.70
CA PRO A 152 -23.25 -7.20 11.58
C PRO A 152 -23.22 -7.57 13.07
N GLU A 153 -23.90 -8.65 13.47
CA GLU A 153 -23.94 -9.11 14.87
C GLU A 153 -22.58 -9.62 15.34
N GLN A 154 -21.84 -10.34 14.48
CA GLN A 154 -20.47 -10.77 14.78
C GLN A 154 -19.54 -9.56 14.95
N ASN A 155 -19.62 -8.59 14.03
CA ASN A 155 -18.80 -7.37 14.09
C ASN A 155 -19.08 -6.58 15.37
N ALA A 156 -20.35 -6.37 15.72
CA ALA A 156 -20.73 -5.65 16.93
C ALA A 156 -20.33 -6.41 18.21
N ALA A 157 -20.44 -7.75 18.23
CA ALA A 157 -20.12 -8.57 19.39
C ALA A 157 -18.62 -8.62 19.72
N GLU A 158 -17.74 -8.33 18.75
CA GLU A 158 -16.29 -8.27 18.99
C GLU A 158 -15.87 -7.07 19.85
N GLY A 159 -16.70 -6.02 19.91
CA GLY A 159 -16.46 -4.86 20.78
C GLY A 159 -15.09 -4.21 20.54
N VAL A 160 -14.63 -4.17 19.29
CA VAL A 160 -13.32 -3.62 18.91
C VAL A 160 -13.27 -2.14 19.25
N ARG A 161 -12.13 -1.72 19.81
CA ARG A 161 -11.84 -0.33 20.16
C ARG A 161 -10.48 0.03 19.59
N VAL A 162 -10.43 1.07 18.78
CA VAL A 162 -9.22 1.49 18.07
C VAL A 162 -8.60 2.70 18.78
N PRO A 163 -7.47 2.56 19.47
CA PRO A 163 -6.69 3.69 19.94
C PRO A 163 -6.06 4.46 18.77
N ILE A 164 -6.22 5.78 18.80
CA ILE A 164 -5.42 6.72 18.00
C ILE A 164 -4.38 7.33 18.93
N LEU A 165 -3.11 6.96 18.77
CA LEU A 165 -2.01 7.51 19.55
C LEU A 165 -1.70 8.92 19.08
N MET A 166 -1.56 9.85 20.02
CA MET A 166 -1.23 11.25 19.75
C MET A 166 0.10 11.62 20.40
N TYR A 167 1.14 11.71 19.57
CA TYR A 167 2.44 12.29 19.88
C TYR A 167 2.51 13.73 19.38
N HIS A 168 3.52 14.50 19.82
CA HIS A 168 3.79 15.84 19.29
C HIS A 168 5.28 15.99 18.97
N GLN A 169 6.10 16.24 20.00
CA GLN A 169 7.54 16.48 19.88
C GLN A 169 8.34 15.30 20.42
N PHE A 170 9.61 15.20 20.01
CA PHE A 170 10.50 14.13 20.43
C PHE A 170 11.79 14.70 21.02
N THR A 171 12.36 14.01 22.00
CA THR A 171 13.65 14.38 22.60
C THR A 171 14.57 13.18 22.73
N ALA A 172 15.86 13.42 22.49
CA ALA A 172 16.94 12.48 22.79
C ALA A 172 17.39 12.56 24.26
N ASN A 173 16.88 13.51 25.04
CA ASN A 173 17.20 13.65 26.46
C ASN A 173 16.35 12.67 27.29
N PRO A 174 16.95 11.64 27.93
CA PRO A 174 16.19 10.69 28.75
C PRO A 174 15.56 11.36 29.98
N ASP A 175 16.12 12.47 30.46
CA ASP A 175 15.56 13.26 31.55
C ASP A 175 14.49 14.24 31.07
N GLY A 176 14.17 14.27 29.78
CA GLY A 176 13.13 15.09 29.15
C GLY A 176 13.42 16.59 29.10
N GLU A 177 12.63 17.30 28.31
CA GLU A 177 12.77 18.76 28.20
C GLU A 177 12.26 19.51 29.44
N LYS A 178 12.76 20.73 29.64
CA LYS A 178 12.36 21.59 30.77
C LYS A 178 11.23 22.53 30.35
N GLY A 179 10.44 22.96 31.34
CA GLY A 179 9.39 23.96 31.15
C GLY A 179 8.00 23.37 31.00
N TRP A 180 7.03 24.25 30.74
CA TRP A 180 5.60 23.91 30.73
C TRP A 180 5.19 23.01 29.57
N LEU A 181 5.97 22.98 28.48
CA LEU A 181 5.75 22.11 27.31
C LEU A 181 6.32 20.70 27.46
N ARG A 182 6.94 20.37 28.59
CA ARG A 182 7.56 19.05 28.81
C ARG A 182 6.61 17.89 28.47
N GLY A 183 5.33 18.02 28.82
CA GLY A 183 4.32 17.00 28.55
C GLY A 183 4.03 16.75 27.06
N ASN A 184 4.52 17.59 26.14
CA ASN A 184 4.36 17.40 24.69
C ASN A 184 5.50 16.59 24.07
N TYR A 185 6.55 16.29 24.84
CA TYR A 185 7.70 15.51 24.35
C TYR A 185 7.52 14.01 24.63
N ALA A 186 7.87 13.16 23.70
CA ALA A 186 8.19 11.76 23.96
C ALA A 186 9.71 11.56 23.96
N TYR A 187 10.23 10.78 24.90
CA TYR A 187 11.62 10.35 24.84
C TYR A 187 11.79 9.32 23.72
N ILE A 188 12.79 9.49 22.86
CA ILE A 188 12.96 8.64 21.69
C ILE A 188 13.18 7.15 22.03
N GLY A 189 13.80 6.86 23.18
CA GLY A 189 13.97 5.48 23.64
C GLY A 189 12.65 4.82 24.07
N ASP A 190 11.70 5.60 24.61
CA ASP A 190 10.37 5.10 24.91
C ASP A 190 9.60 4.87 23.61
N PHE A 191 9.67 5.80 22.66
CA PHE A 191 9.04 5.67 21.35
C PHE A 191 9.55 4.44 20.58
N ASP A 192 10.87 4.20 20.57
CA ASP A 192 11.45 3.00 19.96
C ASP A 192 10.89 1.70 20.59
N ALA A 193 10.85 1.63 21.93
CA ALA A 193 10.29 0.47 22.63
C ALA A 193 8.80 0.27 22.34
N GLN A 194 8.04 1.36 22.25
CA GLN A 194 6.62 1.38 21.90
C GLN A 194 6.38 0.90 20.46
N MET A 195 7.13 1.42 19.49
CA MET A 195 7.03 1.01 18.09
C MET A 195 7.44 -0.45 17.90
N ASN A 196 8.51 -0.89 18.57
CA ASN A 196 8.89 -2.30 18.59
C ASN A 196 7.77 -3.20 19.11
N HIS A 197 7.08 -2.81 20.19
CA HIS A 197 5.95 -3.57 20.72
C HIS A 197 4.81 -3.67 19.71
N ILE A 198 4.43 -2.56 19.07
CA ILE A 198 3.38 -2.55 18.04
C ILE A 198 3.76 -3.49 16.89
N ALA A 199 5.00 -3.38 16.39
CA ALA A 199 5.48 -4.16 15.25
C ALA A 199 5.61 -5.67 15.53
N THR A 200 5.94 -6.06 16.77
CA THR A 200 6.28 -7.46 17.10
C THR A 200 5.18 -8.24 17.78
N THR A 201 4.06 -7.59 18.12
CA THR A 201 2.95 -8.26 18.84
C THR A 201 1.67 -8.40 18.01
N GLY A 202 1.72 -8.12 16.70
CA GLY A 202 0.59 -8.40 15.80
C GLY A 202 -0.51 -7.35 15.85
N PHE A 203 -0.14 -6.08 16.02
CA PHE A 203 -1.07 -4.98 15.80
C PHE A 203 -1.33 -4.80 14.31
N TYR A 204 -2.60 -4.62 13.98
CA TYR A 204 -3.05 -4.15 12.67
C TYR A 204 -3.02 -2.61 12.65
N LEU A 205 -2.65 -2.04 11.51
CA LEU A 205 -2.54 -0.59 11.30
C LEU A 205 -3.62 -0.14 10.30
N PRO A 206 -4.84 0.21 10.76
CA PRO A 206 -5.92 0.60 9.87
C PRO A 206 -5.56 1.83 9.03
N THR A 207 -6.01 1.87 7.78
CA THR A 207 -6.03 3.13 7.03
C THR A 207 -7.18 4.04 7.52
N TRP A 208 -7.16 5.31 7.14
CA TRP A 208 -8.25 6.23 7.46
C TRP A 208 -9.58 5.82 6.80
N ASP A 209 -9.53 5.28 5.58
CA ASP A 209 -10.72 4.74 4.91
C ASP A 209 -11.30 3.52 5.66
N GLU A 210 -10.43 2.65 6.19
CA GLU A 210 -10.86 1.52 7.00
C GLU A 210 -11.46 1.98 8.34
N LEU A 211 -10.85 2.96 9.00
CA LEU A 211 -11.39 3.54 10.23
C LEU A 211 -12.77 4.16 9.99
N SER A 212 -12.93 4.93 8.92
CA SER A 212 -14.22 5.49 8.51
C SER A 212 -15.27 4.41 8.31
N ALA A 213 -14.94 3.36 7.55
CA ALA A 213 -15.87 2.27 7.28
C ALA A 213 -16.19 1.45 8.54
N PHE A 214 -15.22 1.30 9.45
CA PHE A 214 -15.41 0.68 10.75
C PHE A 214 -16.38 1.46 11.62
N ILE A 215 -16.24 2.79 11.70
CA ILE A 215 -17.16 3.67 12.43
C ILE A 215 -18.60 3.49 11.91
N ASP A 216 -18.78 3.38 10.59
CA ASP A 216 -20.09 3.14 9.97
C ASP A 216 -20.61 1.70 10.15
N GLY A 217 -19.84 0.80 10.78
CA GLY A 217 -20.17 -0.61 10.92
C GLY A 217 -20.08 -1.41 9.61
N ARG A 218 -19.51 -0.84 8.55
CA ARG A 218 -19.37 -1.44 7.21
C ARG A 218 -18.13 -2.31 7.08
N LEU A 219 -17.13 -2.10 7.93
CA LEU A 219 -15.88 -2.86 7.96
C LEU A 219 -15.60 -3.35 9.38
N SER A 220 -15.07 -4.57 9.51
CA SER A 220 -14.57 -5.10 10.78
C SER A 220 -13.05 -4.95 10.86
N LEU A 221 -12.54 -4.55 12.02
CA LEU A 221 -11.12 -4.42 12.30
C LEU A 221 -10.66 -5.53 13.25
N PRO A 222 -9.39 -5.98 13.17
CA PRO A 222 -8.84 -6.89 14.17
C PRO A 222 -8.85 -6.25 15.57
N ALA A 223 -9.01 -7.06 16.62
CA ALA A 223 -9.09 -6.57 18.00
C ALA A 223 -7.87 -5.75 18.42
N ARG A 224 -6.68 -6.13 17.95
CA ARG A 224 -5.43 -5.38 18.16
C ARG A 224 -5.17 -4.46 16.97
N SER A 225 -5.93 -3.37 16.87
CA SER A 225 -5.72 -2.33 15.87
C SER A 225 -5.22 -1.05 16.53
N VAL A 226 -4.30 -0.32 15.89
CA VAL A 226 -3.81 0.97 16.41
C VAL A 226 -3.48 1.92 15.27
N ILE A 227 -3.77 3.21 15.46
CA ILE A 227 -3.33 4.27 14.56
C ILE A 227 -2.30 5.13 15.30
N ILE A 228 -1.16 5.38 14.66
CA ILE A 228 -0.05 6.16 15.22
C ILE A 228 -0.05 7.54 14.57
N THR A 229 -0.11 8.60 15.38
CA THR A 229 -0.10 9.98 14.86
C THR A 229 0.85 10.89 15.62
N ASP A 230 1.44 11.84 14.91
CA ASP A 230 2.05 13.04 15.48
C ASP A 230 1.28 14.30 15.04
N ASP A 231 1.26 15.30 15.91
CA ASP A 231 0.79 16.65 15.61
C ASP A 231 1.95 17.61 15.35
N ASP A 232 1.61 18.71 14.68
CA ASP A 232 2.47 19.86 14.34
C ASP A 232 3.54 19.59 13.28
N ALA A 233 3.89 18.33 13.00
CA ALA A 233 5.01 17.96 12.15
C ALA A 233 6.29 18.70 12.56
N ASP A 234 6.56 18.73 13.86
CA ASP A 234 7.75 19.36 14.44
C ASP A 234 9.02 18.75 13.85
N GLN A 235 10.11 19.52 13.75
CA GLN A 235 11.36 19.01 13.17
C GLN A 235 11.87 17.76 13.90
N THR A 236 11.60 17.62 15.21
CA THR A 236 11.98 16.44 15.99
C THR A 236 11.28 15.16 15.55
N TRP A 237 10.08 15.23 14.95
CA TRP A 237 9.43 14.07 14.31
C TRP A 237 10.30 13.53 13.17
N PHE A 238 10.73 14.41 12.26
CA PHE A 238 11.57 14.05 11.12
C PHE A 238 12.95 13.54 11.55
N ASP A 239 13.58 14.22 12.50
CA ASP A 239 14.96 13.94 12.89
C ASP A 239 15.09 12.68 13.78
N LEU A 240 14.07 12.41 14.63
CA LEU A 240 14.14 11.36 15.64
C LEU A 240 13.14 10.23 15.40
N ALA A 241 11.87 10.54 15.15
CA ALA A 241 10.81 9.54 15.11
C ALA A 241 10.71 8.79 13.77
N VAL A 242 10.83 9.49 12.64
CA VAL A 242 10.76 8.85 11.30
C VAL A 242 11.78 7.71 11.12
N PRO A 243 13.05 7.82 11.55
CA PRO A 243 13.98 6.69 11.50
C PRO A 243 13.50 5.45 12.25
N VAL A 244 12.79 5.62 13.38
CA VAL A 244 12.20 4.52 14.15
C VAL A 244 11.01 3.92 13.40
N VAL A 245 10.14 4.77 12.87
CA VAL A 245 8.99 4.36 12.04
C VAL A 245 9.45 3.52 10.85
N ASP A 246 10.51 3.94 10.16
CA ASP A 246 11.08 3.20 9.00
C ASP A 246 11.70 1.87 9.39
N ASN A 247 12.39 1.83 10.53
CA ASN A 247 12.99 0.60 11.04
C ASN A 247 11.92 -0.47 11.31
N TYR A 248 10.77 -0.06 11.85
CA TYR A 248 9.66 -0.98 12.18
C TYR A 248 8.59 -1.07 11.11
N LYS A 249 8.66 -0.28 10.03
CA LYS A 249 7.70 -0.27 8.90
C LYS A 249 6.26 -0.01 9.33
N LEU A 250 6.06 0.94 10.24
CA LEU A 250 4.75 1.22 10.80
C LEU A 250 4.08 2.36 10.05
N LEU A 251 2.88 2.14 9.49
CA LEU A 251 2.08 3.23 8.94
C LEU A 251 1.73 4.25 10.04
N THR A 252 2.11 5.50 9.83
CA THR A 252 1.82 6.62 10.74
C THR A 252 1.22 7.80 9.98
N THR A 253 0.60 8.73 10.72
CA THR A 253 0.09 10.00 10.17
C THR A 253 0.68 11.19 10.90
N SER A 254 1.32 12.10 10.14
CA SER A 254 1.74 13.40 10.64
C SER A 254 0.72 14.46 10.25
N PHE A 255 0.12 15.12 11.24
CA PHE A 255 -0.80 16.22 11.04
C PHE A 255 -0.01 17.53 10.89
N MET A 256 0.02 18.05 9.67
CA MET A 256 0.86 19.18 9.27
C MET A 256 0.12 20.51 9.33
N ILE A 257 0.75 21.51 9.92
CA ILE A 257 0.33 22.92 9.80
C ILE A 257 0.90 23.48 8.50
N THR A 258 0.09 23.56 7.45
CA THR A 258 0.63 23.77 6.10
C THR A 258 1.14 25.18 5.82
N ALA A 259 0.81 26.17 6.66
CA ALA A 259 1.45 27.50 6.60
C ALA A 259 2.92 27.47 7.08
N TYR A 260 3.31 26.49 7.89
CA TYR A 260 4.67 26.37 8.42
C TYR A 260 5.51 25.35 7.69
N ARG A 261 4.90 24.24 7.23
CA ARG A 261 5.63 23.13 6.60
C ARG A 261 4.80 22.44 5.52
N THR A 262 5.43 22.16 4.39
CA THR A 262 4.83 21.45 3.24
C THR A 262 5.73 20.37 2.63
N ASP A 263 6.78 19.96 3.36
CA ASP A 263 7.73 18.93 2.94
C ASP A 263 7.02 17.66 2.45
N PRO A 264 7.57 16.96 1.42
CA PRO A 264 7.04 15.68 0.99
C PRO A 264 7.09 14.64 2.13
N PRO A 265 6.34 13.53 2.03
CA PRO A 265 6.45 12.44 2.99
C PRO A 265 7.91 12.01 3.16
N PRO A 266 8.45 11.98 4.39
CA PRO A 266 9.85 11.61 4.61
C PRO A 266 10.10 10.10 4.43
N SER A 267 9.01 9.32 4.37
CA SER A 267 8.99 7.88 4.16
C SER A 267 7.66 7.46 3.53
N ILE A 268 7.65 6.28 2.88
CA ILE A 268 6.42 5.64 2.38
C ILE A 268 5.43 5.29 3.50
N TYR A 269 5.92 5.14 4.74
CA TYR A 269 5.11 4.81 5.91
C TYR A 269 4.50 6.03 6.60
N VAL A 270 4.82 7.24 6.15
CA VAL A 270 4.34 8.49 6.78
C VAL A 270 3.29 9.15 5.90
N LEU A 271 2.04 9.07 6.30
CA LEU A 271 0.94 9.83 5.72
C LEU A 271 0.98 11.28 6.22
N ARG A 272 0.77 12.25 5.34
CA ARG A 272 0.61 13.66 5.70
C ARG A 272 -0.87 14.02 5.70
N ARG A 273 -1.40 14.53 6.81
CA ARG A 273 -2.81 14.96 6.94
C ARG A 273 -2.88 16.35 7.56
N SER A 274 -4.06 16.97 7.52
CA SER A 274 -4.18 18.40 7.83
C SER A 274 -4.21 18.65 9.34
N HIS A 275 -3.32 19.52 9.84
CA HIS A 275 -3.50 20.25 11.09
C HIS A 275 -3.89 21.70 10.82
N THR A 276 -4.73 21.91 9.80
CA THR A 276 -5.11 23.22 9.23
C THR A 276 -3.98 23.89 8.43
N HIS A 277 -4.30 24.96 7.71
CA HIS A 277 -3.30 25.79 7.06
C HIS A 277 -2.70 26.77 8.05
N ASP A 278 -3.50 27.71 8.59
CA ASP A 278 -3.04 28.78 9.47
C ASP A 278 -3.91 28.95 10.74
N MET A 279 -4.74 27.95 11.09
CA MET A 279 -5.58 28.03 12.30
C MET A 279 -4.89 27.54 13.58
N HIS A 280 -3.64 27.08 13.51
CA HIS A 280 -2.83 26.72 14.68
C HIS A 280 -2.24 27.95 15.39
N GLN A 281 -3.12 28.84 15.82
CA GLN A 281 -2.82 30.08 16.53
C GLN A 281 -3.94 30.37 17.55
N SER A 282 -3.65 31.19 18.56
CA SER A 282 -4.68 31.66 19.49
C SER A 282 -5.70 32.55 18.77
N GLY A 283 -6.97 32.41 19.15
CA GLY A 283 -8.07 33.28 18.74
C GLY A 283 -8.34 34.39 19.77
N GLU A 284 -9.30 35.27 19.44
CA GLU A 284 -9.62 36.46 20.23
C GLU A 284 -10.20 36.11 21.62
N ASN A 285 -10.87 34.97 21.75
CA ASN A 285 -11.42 34.47 23.00
C ASN A 285 -10.41 33.76 23.92
N GLY A 286 -9.15 33.65 23.51
CA GLY A 286 -8.10 32.92 24.24
C GLY A 286 -8.05 31.42 23.97
N GLU A 287 -8.99 30.88 23.18
CA GLU A 287 -8.95 29.50 22.67
C GLU A 287 -8.24 29.44 21.31
N GLY A 288 -8.40 28.34 20.57
CA GLY A 288 -7.83 28.19 19.23
C GLY A 288 -8.55 29.10 18.21
N ARG A 289 -7.84 29.61 17.21
CA ARG A 289 -8.42 30.50 16.19
C ARG A 289 -9.65 29.90 15.51
N MET A 290 -9.65 28.59 15.26
CA MET A 290 -10.72 27.89 14.56
C MET A 290 -12.11 28.10 15.19
N VAL A 291 -12.22 28.14 16.52
CA VAL A 291 -13.53 28.33 17.20
C VAL A 291 -14.01 29.78 17.22
N ASN A 292 -13.22 30.72 16.70
CA ASN A 292 -13.56 32.13 16.56
C ASN A 292 -14.02 32.48 15.14
N TRP A 293 -13.89 31.54 14.19
CA TRP A 293 -14.16 31.76 12.77
C TRP A 293 -15.52 31.21 12.35
N THR A 294 -16.05 31.76 11.26
CA THR A 294 -17.23 31.23 10.59
C THR A 294 -16.92 29.93 9.87
N ALA A 295 -17.94 29.13 9.57
CA ALA A 295 -17.77 27.87 8.83
C ALA A 295 -17.08 28.08 7.47
N ASP A 296 -17.41 29.17 6.76
CA ASP A 296 -16.83 29.48 5.45
C ASP A 296 -15.33 29.85 5.55
N GLU A 297 -14.92 30.59 6.59
CA GLU A 297 -13.51 30.91 6.86
C GLU A 297 -12.72 29.64 7.21
N ILE A 298 -13.29 28.79 8.05
CA ILE A 298 -12.72 27.49 8.41
C ILE A 298 -12.57 26.61 7.16
N ALA A 299 -13.61 26.55 6.32
CA ALA A 299 -13.57 25.76 5.11
C ALA A 299 -12.54 26.28 4.09
N ALA A 300 -12.36 27.60 3.98
CA ALA A 300 -11.36 28.19 3.10
C ALA A 300 -9.92 27.85 3.53
N ASP A 301 -9.63 27.89 4.83
CA ASP A 301 -8.33 27.47 5.38
C ASP A 301 -8.10 25.96 5.16
N LEU A 302 -9.11 25.15 5.47
CA LEU A 302 -9.03 23.70 5.30
C LEU A 302 -8.89 23.30 3.84
N ASN A 303 -9.55 23.98 2.90
CA ASN A 303 -9.35 23.76 1.46
C ASN A 303 -7.90 24.01 1.06
N THR A 304 -7.28 25.08 1.57
CA THR A 304 -5.86 25.36 1.33
C THR A 304 -4.98 24.22 1.83
N SER A 305 -5.22 23.73 3.04
CA SER A 305 -4.46 22.59 3.59
C SER A 305 -4.70 21.28 2.83
N GLY A 306 -5.95 20.99 2.45
CA GLY A 306 -6.32 19.79 1.72
C GLY A 306 -5.76 19.77 0.30
N ASP A 307 -5.74 20.91 -0.39
CA ASP A 307 -5.12 21.04 -1.72
C ASP A 307 -3.61 20.92 -1.67
N THR A 308 -2.98 21.49 -0.63
CA THR A 308 -1.54 21.39 -0.42
C THR A 308 -1.10 19.94 -0.16
N LEU A 309 -1.90 19.18 0.59
CA LEU A 309 -1.58 17.80 0.96
C LEU A 309 -2.08 16.77 -0.05
N GLY A 310 -3.09 17.12 -0.86
CA GLY A 310 -3.78 16.22 -1.78
C GLY A 310 -4.67 15.20 -1.07
N ALA A 311 -5.07 15.47 0.18
CA ALA A 311 -5.72 14.51 1.08
C ALA A 311 -6.75 15.21 1.99
N ARG A 312 -7.91 14.56 2.20
CA ARG A 312 -9.05 15.09 2.97
C ARG A 312 -9.76 14.03 3.81
N GLU A 313 -9.16 12.88 4.05
CA GLU A 313 -9.78 11.80 4.83
C GLU A 313 -9.96 12.23 6.30
N VAL A 314 -8.95 12.90 6.86
CA VAL A 314 -8.94 13.34 8.26
C VAL A 314 -8.14 14.61 8.47
N MET A 315 -8.54 15.38 9.48
CA MET A 315 -7.76 16.50 10.03
C MET A 315 -7.67 16.41 11.57
N ALA A 316 -6.73 17.12 12.19
CA ALA A 316 -6.65 17.26 13.65
C ALA A 316 -6.97 18.69 14.07
N TYR A 317 -7.88 18.89 15.04
CA TYR A 317 -8.24 20.23 15.52
C TYR A 317 -7.07 20.87 16.28
N PRO A 318 -6.63 22.09 15.92
CA PRO A 318 -5.63 22.83 16.69
C PRO A 318 -6.02 22.97 18.16
N PHE A 319 -5.09 22.61 19.05
CA PHE A 319 -5.31 22.60 20.50
C PHE A 319 -6.47 21.72 20.98
N GLY A 320 -7.06 20.89 20.11
CA GLY A 320 -8.29 20.15 20.39
C GLY A 320 -9.54 21.02 20.51
N HIS A 321 -9.48 22.31 20.17
CA HIS A 321 -10.62 23.21 20.29
C HIS A 321 -11.52 23.12 19.06
N TYR A 322 -12.79 22.75 19.26
CA TYR A 322 -13.80 22.65 18.20
C TYR A 322 -15.20 22.95 18.75
N ASN A 323 -16.12 23.29 17.85
CA ASN A 323 -17.55 23.48 18.13
C ASN A 323 -18.37 23.10 16.87
N ASP A 324 -19.69 23.29 16.91
CA ASP A 324 -20.56 22.94 15.78
C ASP A 324 -20.23 23.74 14.50
N THR A 325 -19.80 25.00 14.63
CA THR A 325 -19.34 25.82 13.50
C THR A 325 -18.06 25.25 12.89
N ALA A 326 -17.12 24.78 13.72
CA ALA A 326 -15.92 24.09 13.25
C ALA A 326 -16.26 22.81 12.49
N LYS A 327 -17.15 21.96 13.02
CA LYS A 327 -17.62 20.75 12.33
C LYS A 327 -18.26 21.07 10.98
N GLN A 328 -19.07 22.13 10.92
CA GLN A 328 -19.66 22.59 9.67
C GLN A 328 -18.58 22.97 8.65
N GLY A 329 -17.58 23.75 9.05
CA GLY A 329 -16.47 24.14 8.17
C GLY A 329 -15.63 22.96 7.69
N VAL A 330 -15.35 21.99 8.57
CA VAL A 330 -14.66 20.73 8.23
C VAL A 330 -15.42 19.96 7.14
N ALA A 331 -16.72 19.73 7.35
CA ALA A 331 -17.56 19.05 6.37
C ALA A 331 -17.67 19.83 5.04
N GLN A 332 -17.78 21.16 5.09
CA GLN A 332 -17.82 22.01 3.90
C GLN A 332 -16.53 21.95 3.07
N ALA A 333 -15.36 21.77 3.71
CA ALA A 333 -14.08 21.58 3.03
C ALA A 333 -13.88 20.16 2.47
N GLY A 334 -14.85 19.26 2.66
CA GLY A 334 -14.83 17.89 2.17
C GLY A 334 -13.99 16.94 3.04
N PHE A 335 -13.69 17.32 4.28
CA PHE A 335 -13.06 16.40 5.22
C PHE A 335 -14.07 15.42 5.81
N GLU A 336 -13.73 14.12 5.80
CA GLU A 336 -14.64 13.09 6.31
C GLU A 336 -14.56 12.94 7.83
N MET A 337 -13.36 13.04 8.39
CA MET A 337 -13.11 12.89 9.81
C MET A 337 -12.32 14.05 10.40
N ALA A 338 -12.46 14.24 11.71
CA ALA A 338 -11.65 15.17 12.47
C ALA A 338 -11.36 14.64 13.86
N ARG A 339 -10.10 14.77 14.28
CA ARG A 339 -9.58 14.23 15.53
C ARG A 339 -9.40 15.34 16.57
N THR A 340 -9.78 15.04 17.81
CA THR A 340 -9.77 15.96 18.97
C THR A 340 -8.51 15.76 19.84
N ILE A 341 -8.55 16.14 21.12
CA ILE A 341 -7.60 15.66 22.13
C ILE A 341 -8.30 14.90 23.26
N GLU A 342 -9.60 14.63 23.11
CA GLU A 342 -10.42 14.02 24.14
C GLU A 342 -9.99 12.56 24.37
N PRO A 343 -9.74 12.14 25.62
CA PRO A 343 -9.30 10.79 25.90
C PRO A 343 -10.34 9.73 25.52
N GLY A 344 -9.95 8.71 24.77
CA GLY A 344 -10.84 7.59 24.46
C GLY A 344 -10.36 6.70 23.32
N TYR A 345 -11.29 5.90 22.80
CA TYR A 345 -11.08 4.97 21.70
C TYR A 345 -12.16 5.15 20.64
N VAL A 346 -11.81 4.87 19.39
CA VAL A 346 -12.80 4.82 18.31
C VAL A 346 -13.51 3.46 18.34
N GLU A 347 -14.83 3.51 18.35
CA GLU A 347 -15.75 2.38 18.29
C GLU A 347 -16.75 2.58 17.14
N ILE A 348 -17.54 1.54 16.82
CA ILE A 348 -18.65 1.66 15.87
C ILE A 348 -19.61 2.76 16.36
N GLY A 349 -19.94 3.70 15.49
CA GLY A 349 -20.82 4.83 15.81
C GLY A 349 -20.13 6.03 16.46
N THR A 350 -18.80 6.03 16.61
CA THR A 350 -18.05 7.22 17.05
C THR A 350 -18.34 8.41 16.13
N ASP A 351 -18.46 9.61 16.70
CA ASP A 351 -18.60 10.84 15.90
C ASP A 351 -17.34 11.06 15.05
N LYS A 352 -17.48 10.90 13.72
CA LYS A 352 -16.38 11.05 12.76
C LYS A 352 -15.70 12.42 12.84
N LEU A 353 -16.42 13.46 13.24
CA LEU A 353 -15.88 14.82 13.36
C LEU A 353 -15.41 15.15 14.79
N ALA A 354 -15.31 14.15 15.66
CA ALA A 354 -14.78 14.27 17.01
C ALA A 354 -14.11 12.97 17.50
N LEU A 355 -13.13 12.47 16.73
CA LEU A 355 -12.41 11.23 17.09
C LEU A 355 -11.60 11.43 18.40
N PRO A 356 -11.71 10.53 19.38
CA PRO A 356 -10.92 10.57 20.61
C PRO A 356 -9.50 10.00 20.39
N VAL A 357 -8.62 10.23 21.37
CA VAL A 357 -7.22 9.79 21.31
C VAL A 357 -6.71 9.18 22.60
N VAL A 358 -5.58 8.47 22.47
CA VAL A 358 -4.67 8.15 23.56
C VAL A 358 -3.47 9.09 23.45
N ARG A 359 -3.49 10.19 24.23
CA ARG A 359 -2.36 11.11 24.32
C ARG A 359 -1.16 10.44 24.96
N ILE A 360 0.03 10.63 24.37
CA ILE A 360 1.29 10.17 24.92
C ILE A 360 2.07 11.37 25.47
N ASP A 361 2.19 11.41 26.79
CA ASP A 361 2.92 12.45 27.50
C ASP A 361 4.35 11.99 27.78
N TYR A 362 5.26 12.94 28.00
CA TYR A 362 6.59 12.61 28.53
C TYR A 362 6.49 11.73 29.79
N GLY A 363 7.29 10.66 29.82
CA GLY A 363 7.34 9.71 30.93
C GLY A 363 6.34 8.55 30.81
N MET A 364 5.48 8.55 29.80
CA MET A 364 4.71 7.37 29.43
C MET A 364 5.61 6.40 28.65
N GLY A 365 6.31 5.52 29.36
CA GLY A 365 7.11 4.44 28.77
C GLY A 365 6.26 3.29 28.20
N LEU A 366 6.90 2.17 27.87
CA LEU A 366 6.25 1.01 27.24
C LEU A 366 5.07 0.46 28.06
N ASP A 367 5.24 0.23 29.36
CA ASP A 367 4.18 -0.34 30.21
C ASP A 367 2.92 0.54 30.23
N ALA A 368 3.10 1.86 30.21
CA ALA A 368 2.00 2.81 30.15
C ALA A 368 1.26 2.68 28.81
N LEU A 369 1.97 2.57 27.69
CA LEU A 369 1.36 2.35 26.38
C LEU A 369 0.57 1.03 26.34
N VAL A 370 1.19 -0.09 26.71
CA VAL A 370 0.55 -1.42 26.70
C VAL A 370 -0.73 -1.42 27.54
N SER A 371 -0.72 -0.76 28.71
CA SER A 371 -1.93 -0.65 29.53
C SER A 371 -3.10 0.09 28.86
N ARG A 372 -2.81 0.94 27.87
CA ARG A 372 -3.80 1.71 27.10
C ARG A 372 -4.27 1.01 25.83
N ILE A 373 -3.41 0.23 25.18
CA ILE A 373 -3.74 -0.34 23.85
C ILE A 373 -3.96 -1.85 23.84
N GLY A 374 -3.76 -2.54 24.97
CA GLY A 374 -3.72 -4.01 25.01
C GLY A 374 -2.44 -4.53 24.37
#